data_AF-A0A843RHJ2-F1
#
_entry.id   AF-A0A843RHJ2-F1
#
_cell.length_a   1.000
_cell.length_b   1.000
_cell.length_c   1.000
_cell.angle_alpha   90.00
_cell.angle_beta   90.00
_cell.angle_gamma   90.00
#
_symmetry.space_group_name_H-M   'P 1'
#
loop_
_entity.id
_entity.type
_entity.pdbx_description
1 polymer ?
#
loop_
_entity_poly.entity_id
_entity_poly.type
_entity_poly.pdbx_seq_one_letter_code
_entity_poly.pdbx_strand_id
1 'polypeptide(L)'
;MRRLFTDHPATVGETYWQHLGAAWSFSWRMMLASLACLVHALLPFLFEKTGSRAIMELHDRMVTNRQRHAGSGEATTEAARRHAA
;
A
#
# COMPACT_ATOMS: atom_id res chain seq x y z
N MET A 1 15.19 -20.03 0.97
CA MET A 1 14.80 -18.82 1.74
C MET A 1 15.10 -17.51 1.03
N ARG A 2 16.25 -17.31 0.35
CA ARG A 2 16.52 -16.08 -0.43
C ARG A 2 15.56 -15.79 -1.60
N ARG A 3 14.90 -16.81 -2.16
CA ARG A 3 14.08 -16.70 -3.39
C ARG A 3 12.67 -16.12 -3.20
N LEU A 4 12.11 -16.17 -1.98
CA LEU A 4 10.77 -15.59 -1.71
C LEU A 4 10.79 -14.06 -1.64
N PHE A 5 11.95 -13.46 -1.36
CA PHE A 5 12.12 -12.00 -1.24
C PHE A 5 12.71 -11.36 -2.50
N THR A 6 13.24 -12.14 -3.45
CA THR A 6 13.88 -11.62 -4.69
C THR A 6 13.07 -11.87 -5.96
N ASP A 7 12.23 -12.93 -6.02
CA ASP A 7 11.47 -13.23 -7.25
C ASP A 7 10.19 -12.38 -7.37
N HIS A 8 9.61 -11.92 -6.25
CA HIS A 8 8.45 -11.05 -6.30
C HIS A 8 8.73 -9.63 -6.85
N PRO A 9 9.79 -8.90 -6.42
CA PRO A 9 10.09 -7.57 -6.95
C PRO A 9 10.53 -7.57 -8.42
N ALA A 10 11.13 -8.67 -8.90
CA ALA A 10 11.49 -8.82 -10.31
C ALA A 10 10.27 -8.94 -11.26
N THR A 11 9.10 -9.31 -10.73
CA THR A 11 7.88 -9.50 -11.52
C THR A 11 7.08 -8.20 -11.71
N VAL A 12 7.40 -7.14 -10.96
CA VAL A 12 6.70 -5.83 -10.99
C VAL A 12 7.60 -4.64 -11.33
N GLY A 13 8.91 -4.83 -11.50
CA GLY A 13 9.83 -3.77 -11.94
C GLY A 13 10.13 -2.70 -10.89
N GLU A 14 9.74 -2.90 -9.62
CA GLU A 14 10.09 -2.02 -8.50
C GLU A 14 11.35 -2.52 -7.78
N THR A 15 12.20 -1.59 -7.36
CA THR A 15 13.30 -1.94 -6.47
C THR A 15 12.75 -2.46 -5.13
N TYR A 16 13.34 -3.50 -4.57
CA TYR A 16 12.96 -4.05 -3.26
C TYR A 16 12.80 -2.95 -2.18
N TRP A 17 13.63 -1.91 -2.25
CA TRP A 17 13.57 -0.75 -1.37
C TRP A 17 12.34 0.14 -1.56
N GLN A 18 11.84 0.32 -2.80
CA GLN A 18 10.57 1.02 -3.04
C GLN A 18 9.40 0.25 -2.44
N HIS A 19 9.34 -1.06 -2.69
CA HIS A 19 8.26 -1.90 -2.18
C HIS A 19 8.29 -1.98 -0.64
N LEU A 20 9.48 -2.18 -0.07
CA LEU A 20 9.69 -2.19 1.38
C LEU A 20 9.32 -0.84 2.00
N GLY A 21 9.71 0.28 1.40
CA GLY A 21 9.36 1.62 1.88
C GLY A 21 7.85 1.87 1.85
N ALA A 22 7.17 1.48 0.77
CA ALA A 22 5.72 1.58 0.66
C ALA A 22 5.01 0.73 1.72
N ALA A 23 5.37 -0.55 1.84
CA ALA A 23 4.80 -1.47 2.84
C ALA A 23 5.10 -1.02 4.28
N TRP A 24 6.30 -0.51 4.55
CA TRP A 24 6.69 0.03 5.85
C TRP A 24 5.86 1.25 6.23
N SER A 25 5.67 2.19 5.30
CA SER A 25 4.86 3.39 5.53
C SER A 25 3.40 3.06 5.86
N PHE A 26 2.84 2.05 5.19
CA PHE A 26 1.48 1.56 5.42
C PHE A 26 1.37 0.90 6.81
N SER A 27 2.31 0.00 7.12
CA SER A 27 2.35 -0.72 8.39
C SER A 27 2.51 0.21 9.59
N TRP A 28 3.37 1.24 9.47
CA TRP A 28 3.56 2.24 10.52
C TRP A 28 2.28 3.01 10.83
N ARG A 29 1.53 3.40 9.79
CA ARG A 29 0.23 4.08 9.93
C ARG A 29 -0.79 3.21 10.67
N MET A 30 -0.87 1.92 10.32
CA MET A 30 -1.75 0.96 11.00
C MET A 30 -1.38 0.77 12.47
N MET A 31 -0.09 0.70 12.79
CA MET A 31 0.40 0.56 14.16
C MET A 31 -0.01 1.77 15.03
N LEU A 32 0.16 2.99 14.50
CA LEU A 32 -0.26 4.21 15.19
C LEU A 32 -1.79 4.26 15.38
N ALA A 33 -2.56 3.85 14.38
CA ALA A 33 -4.01 3.76 14.49
C ALA A 33 -4.44 2.76 15.59
N SER A 34 -3.79 1.59 15.65
CA SER A 34 -4.02 0.58 16.69
C SER A 34 -3.70 1.12 18.08
N LEU A 35 -2.56 1.80 18.24
CA LEU A 35 -2.18 2.43 19.50
C LEU A 35 -3.19 3.51 19.92
N ALA A 36 -3.64 4.34 18.98
CA ALA A 36 -4.66 5.35 19.24
C ALA A 36 -5.98 4.73 19.71
N CYS A 37 -6.42 3.62 19.09
CA CYS A 37 -7.60 2.87 19.52
C CYS A 37 -7.43 2.25 20.91
N LEU A 38 -6.23 1.74 21.23
CA LEU A 38 -5.90 1.22 22.57
C LEU A 38 -6.00 2.32 23.63
N VAL A 39 -5.41 3.49 23.37
CA VAL A 39 -5.51 4.62 24.29
C VAL A 39 -6.95 5.10 24.41
N HIS A 40 -7.71 5.15 23.31
CA HIS A 40 -9.13 5.49 23.33
C HIS A 40 -9.95 4.48 24.16
N ALA A 41 -9.64 3.19 24.07
CA ALA A 41 -10.32 2.17 24.88
C ALA A 41 -10.07 2.36 26.40
N LEU A 42 -8.91 2.90 26.78
CA LEU A 42 -8.60 3.26 28.17
C LEU A 42 -9.16 4.63 28.57
N LEU A 43 -9.15 5.59 27.65
CA LEU A 43 -9.57 6.98 27.83
C LEU A 43 -10.54 7.36 26.70
N PRO A 44 -11.86 7.10 26.87
CA PRO A 44 -12.86 7.20 25.80
C PRO A 44 -13.06 8.62 25.25
N PHE A 45 -12.51 9.64 25.90
CA PHE A 45 -12.55 11.03 25.44
C PHE A 45 -11.33 11.43 24.59
N LEU A 46 -10.30 10.59 24.52
CA LEU A 46 -9.07 10.86 23.76
C LEU A 46 -9.07 10.05 22.45
N PHE A 47 -8.64 10.66 21.34
CA PHE A 47 -8.50 9.99 20.02
C PHE A 47 -9.78 9.42 19.37
N GLU A 48 -10.96 9.93 19.73
CA GLU A 48 -12.27 9.46 19.24
C GLU A 48 -12.38 9.36 17.69
N LYS A 49 -11.76 10.29 16.96
CA LYS A 49 -11.76 10.32 15.48
C LYS A 49 -10.47 9.77 14.85
N THR A 50 -9.43 9.52 15.64
CA THR A 50 -8.08 9.25 15.12
C THR A 50 -7.98 7.89 14.45
N GLY A 51 -8.60 6.86 15.04
CA GLY A 51 -8.64 5.52 14.46
C GLY A 51 -9.34 5.51 13.09
N SER A 52 -10.58 6.01 13.04
CA SER A 52 -11.36 6.06 11.79
C SER A 52 -10.69 6.91 10.71
N ARG A 53 -10.10 8.05 11.07
CA ARG A 53 -9.39 8.92 10.11
C ARG A 53 -8.15 8.24 9.53
N ALA A 54 -7.39 7.51 10.36
CA ALA A 54 -6.23 6.76 9.89
C ALA A 54 -6.63 5.63 8.93
N ILE A 55 -7.70 4.89 9.23
CA ILE A 55 -8.23 3.83 8.34
C ILE A 55 -8.71 4.41 7.01
N MET A 56 -9.46 5.54 7.03
CA MET A 56 -9.90 6.22 5.81
C MET A 56 -8.71 6.63 4.94
N GLU A 57 -7.66 7.18 5.53
CA GLU A 57 -6.46 7.58 4.81
C GLU A 57 -5.71 6.38 4.22
N LEU A 58 -5.61 5.28 4.97
CA LEU A 58 -5.04 4.01 4.50
C LEU A 58 -5.86 3.44 3.33
N HIS A 59 -7.19 3.51 3.42
CA HIS A 59 -8.09 3.04 2.37
C HIS A 59 -7.95 3.88 1.09
N ASP A 60 -7.92 5.20 1.21
CA ASP A 60 -7.73 6.11 0.07
C ASP A 60 -6.38 5.87 -0.64
N ARG A 61 -5.31 5.68 0.14
CA ARG A 61 -3.98 5.30 -0.37
C ARG A 61 -4.01 3.95 -1.09
N MET A 62 -4.75 2.96 -0.56
CA MET A 62 -4.87 1.64 -1.18
C MET A 62 -5.59 1.72 -2.54
N VAL A 63 -6.69 2.47 -2.62
CA VAL A 63 -7.45 2.66 -3.87
C VAL A 63 -6.63 3.44 -4.89
N THR A 64 -5.97 4.53 -4.48
CA THR A 64 -5.12 5.34 -5.35
C THR A 64 -3.95 4.54 -5.91
N ASN A 65 -3.29 3.74 -5.08
CA ASN A 65 -2.18 2.89 -5.51
C ASN A 65 -2.64 1.75 -6.43
N ARG A 66 -3.88 1.25 -6.26
CA ARG A 66 -4.50 0.27 -7.15
C ARG A 66 -4.78 0.85 -8.55
N GLN A 67 -5.28 2.09 -8.63
CA GLN A 67 -5.52 2.75 -9.92
C GLN A 67 -4.22 2.94 -10.72
N ARG A 68 -3.11 3.26 -10.05
CA ARG A 68 -1.79 3.35 -10.70
C ARG A 68 -1.33 2.04 -11.31
N HIS A 69 -1.52 0.91 -10.62
CA HIS A 69 -1.18 -0.41 -11.14
C HIS A 69 -2.10 -0.88 -12.27
N ALA A 70 -3.37 -0.47 -12.26
CA ALA A 70 -4.31 -0.79 -13.35
C ALA A 70 -3.90 -0.14 -14.68
N GLY A 71 -3.43 1.12 -14.65
CA GLY A 71 -2.98 1.83 -15.86
C GLY A 71 -1.70 1.24 -16.48
N SER A 72 -0.83 0.61 -15.69
CA SER A 72 0.38 -0.04 -16.17
C SER A 72 0.09 -1.32 -16.98
N GLY A 73 -0.98 -2.04 -16.65
CA GLY A 73 -1.39 -3.25 -17.38
C GLY A 73 -1.96 -2.96 -18.78
N GLU A 74 -2.67 -1.86 -18.93
CA GLU A 74 -3.21 -1.42 -20.24
C GLU A 74 -2.10 -0.96 -21.18
N ALA A 75 -1.11 -0.21 -20.68
CA ALA A 75 0.01 0.28 -21.48
C ALA A 75 0.88 -0.85 -22.07
N THR A 76 1.15 -1.91 -21.31
CA THR A 76 1.89 -3.08 -21.81
C THR A 76 1.09 -3.86 -22.86
N THR A 77 -0.23 -3.95 -22.68
CA THR A 77 -1.12 -4.67 -23.61
C THR A 77 -1.25 -3.93 -24.95
N GLU A 78 -1.27 -2.59 -24.94
CA GLU A 78 -1.31 -1.79 -26.16
C GLU A 78 0.05 -1.77 -26.89
N ALA A 79 1.17 -1.68 -26.17
CA ALA A 79 2.50 -1.79 -26.77
C ALA A 79 2.73 -3.15 -27.46
N ALA A 80 2.25 -4.25 -26.86
CA ALA A 80 2.30 -5.58 -27.46
C ALA A 80 1.42 -5.70 -28.71
N ARG A 81 0.24 -5.05 -28.74
CA ARG A 81 -0.64 -5.01 -29.92
C ARG A 81 -0.07 -4.19 -31.07
N ARG A 82 0.64 -3.09 -30.79
CA ARG A 82 1.25 -2.23 -31.82
C ARG A 82 2.48 -2.83 -32.50
N HIS A 83 3.14 -3.80 -31.86
CA HIS A 83 4.28 -4.54 -32.46
C HIS A 83 3.85 -5.75 -33.29
N ALA A 84 2.58 -6.15 -33.26
CA ALA A 84 2.03 -7.28 -34.00
C ALA A 84 1.25 -6.87 -35.27
N ALA A 85 1.25 -5.56 -35.59
CA ALA A 85 0.65 -4.96 -36.79
C ALA A 85 1.73 -4.36 -37.68
#